data_AF-A0A653B0E5-F1
#
_entry.id   AF-A0A653B0E5-F1
#
_cell.length_a   1.000
_cell.length_b   1.000
_cell.length_c   1.000
_cell.angle_alpha   90.00
_cell.angle_beta   90.00
_cell.angle_gamma   90.00
#
_symmetry.space_group_name_H-M   'P 1'
#
loop_
_entity.id
_entity.type
_entity.pdbx_description
1 polymer ?
#
loop_
_entity_poly.entity_id
_entity_poly.type
_entity_poly.pdbx_seq_one_letter_code
_entity_poly.pdbx_strand_id
1 'polypeptide(L)'
;MKVLVIAKVAHAINAAYCLSIGDDSVPAWEEAGEQHHASLVAGVEMHLANPNATPEQSHESWLTQKVADGWVYGEEKDAEKKIHPCCRPYDELPPEQKSKDYLFRAVVHALKDLPDADEAVALALAKAVTASPAVSGMPTKAGHIAVKYIGRRPQWSDHLYGTGLTFDEGQVRNLPTGVARTLLRHCDLFKECKLVVSNEAAASDNTQALLEQGKQQQAKTEDRKEDFAVIDQVNQMQDKDALVSFAATRCNGLKLAKTQKVETMRAKIVEHINRFGASA
;
A
#
# COMPACT_ATOMS: atom_id res chain seq x y z
N MET A 1 -2.61 -22.90 -17.48
CA MET A 1 -3.65 -23.33 -16.51
C MET A 1 -5.03 -22.79 -16.93
N LYS A 2 -5.07 -21.53 -17.37
CA LYS A 2 -6.21 -20.83 -18.00
C LYS A 2 -7.11 -21.64 -18.92
N VAL A 3 -6.55 -22.30 -19.95
CA VAL A 3 -7.34 -23.02 -20.98
C VAL A 3 -8.21 -24.12 -20.36
N LEU A 4 -7.64 -24.94 -19.46
CA LEU A 4 -8.37 -26.02 -18.79
C LEU A 4 -9.50 -25.48 -17.90
N VAL A 5 -9.27 -24.35 -17.22
CA VAL A 5 -10.31 -23.70 -16.40
C VAL A 5 -11.45 -23.21 -17.28
N ILE A 6 -11.15 -22.53 -18.39
CA ILE A 6 -12.17 -22.07 -19.34
C ILE A 6 -12.96 -23.26 -19.91
N ALA A 7 -12.29 -24.36 -20.27
CA ALA A 7 -12.95 -25.57 -20.76
C ALA A 7 -13.90 -26.20 -19.71
N LYS A 8 -13.49 -26.25 -18.43
CA LYS A 8 -14.34 -26.71 -17.33
C LYS A 8 -15.58 -25.83 -17.15
N VAL A 9 -15.42 -24.51 -17.19
CA VAL A 9 -16.55 -23.58 -17.09
C VAL A 9 -17.49 -23.72 -18.28
N ALA A 10 -16.94 -23.82 -19.50
CA ALA A 10 -17.75 -24.01 -20.70
C ALA A 10 -18.54 -25.34 -20.66
N HIS A 11 -17.94 -26.44 -20.19
CA HIS A 11 -18.64 -27.71 -19.97
C HIS A 11 -19.76 -27.58 -18.95
N ALA A 12 -19.51 -26.91 -17.82
CA ALA A 12 -20.51 -26.70 -16.78
C ALA A 12 -21.71 -25.87 -17.29
N ILE A 13 -21.46 -24.82 -18.07
CA ILE A 13 -22.51 -24.00 -18.68
C ILE A 13 -23.31 -24.80 -19.72
N ASN A 14 -22.64 -25.58 -20.56
CA ASN A 14 -23.32 -26.47 -21.50
C ASN A 14 -24.18 -27.52 -20.79
N ALA A 15 -23.69 -28.14 -19.72
CA ALA A 15 -24.44 -29.09 -18.91
C ALA A 15 -25.69 -28.45 -18.29
N ALA A 16 -25.55 -27.23 -17.73
CA ALA A 16 -26.68 -26.48 -17.18
C ALA A 16 -27.72 -26.11 -18.27
N TYR A 17 -27.25 -25.73 -19.46
CA TYR A 17 -28.13 -25.46 -20.60
C TYR A 17 -28.90 -26.71 -21.04
N CYS A 18 -28.21 -27.83 -21.24
CA CYS A 18 -28.83 -29.13 -21.55
C CYS A 18 -29.88 -29.51 -20.50
N LEU A 19 -29.55 -29.42 -19.21
CA LEU A 19 -30.50 -29.73 -18.14
C LEU A 19 -31.74 -28.82 -18.19
N SER A 20 -31.57 -27.54 -18.54
CA SER A 20 -32.69 -26.58 -18.64
C SER A 20 -33.70 -26.90 -19.74
N ILE A 21 -33.27 -27.64 -20.78
CA ILE A 21 -34.13 -28.10 -21.88
C ILE A 21 -34.54 -29.57 -21.74
N GLY A 22 -34.27 -30.19 -20.59
CA GLY A 22 -34.62 -31.59 -20.30
C GLY A 22 -33.64 -32.62 -20.85
N ASP A 23 -32.44 -32.22 -21.25
CA ASP A 23 -31.36 -33.10 -21.70
C ASP A 23 -30.38 -33.35 -20.54
N ASP A 24 -30.43 -34.54 -19.94
CA ASP A 24 -29.55 -35.00 -18.87
C ASP A 24 -28.36 -35.85 -19.36
N SER A 25 -28.12 -35.87 -20.68
CA SER A 25 -27.08 -36.71 -21.31
C SER A 25 -25.65 -36.20 -21.13
N VAL A 26 -25.47 -35.01 -20.56
CA VAL A 26 -24.14 -34.41 -20.35
C VAL A 26 -23.56 -34.91 -19.02
N PRO A 27 -22.48 -35.73 -19.03
CA PRO A 27 -21.90 -36.28 -17.80
C PRO A 27 -21.18 -35.21 -16.98
N ALA A 28 -20.92 -35.52 -15.71
CA ALA A 28 -20.03 -34.71 -14.89
C ALA A 28 -18.64 -34.61 -15.53
N TRP A 29 -17.90 -33.52 -15.26
CA TRP A 29 -16.57 -33.32 -15.86
C TRP A 29 -15.63 -34.51 -15.63
N GLU A 30 -15.59 -35.04 -14.40
CA GLU A 30 -14.71 -36.15 -14.01
C GLU A 30 -15.12 -37.50 -14.64
N GLU A 31 -16.37 -37.61 -15.10
CA GLU A 31 -16.91 -38.80 -15.77
C GLU A 31 -16.80 -38.70 -17.29
N ALA A 32 -16.60 -37.50 -17.82
CA ALA A 32 -16.36 -37.30 -19.24
C ALA A 32 -14.98 -37.85 -19.63
N GLY A 33 -14.92 -38.63 -20.71
CA GLY A 33 -13.67 -39.22 -21.18
C GLY A 33 -12.67 -38.19 -21.72
N GLU A 34 -11.39 -38.57 -21.78
CA GLU A 34 -10.29 -37.71 -22.21
C GLU A 34 -10.50 -37.08 -23.60
N GLN A 35 -11.12 -37.81 -24.53
CA GLN A 35 -11.45 -37.29 -25.86
C GLN A 35 -12.44 -36.13 -25.81
N HIS A 36 -13.37 -36.14 -24.85
CA HIS A 36 -14.32 -35.04 -24.65
C HIS A 36 -13.61 -33.81 -24.08
N HIS A 37 -12.74 -34.00 -23.08
CA HIS A 37 -11.92 -32.91 -22.53
C HIS A 37 -11.02 -32.30 -23.60
N ALA A 38 -10.34 -33.13 -24.40
CA ALA A 38 -9.47 -32.68 -25.48
C ALA A 38 -10.25 -31.88 -26.54
N SER A 39 -11.47 -32.32 -26.89
CA SER A 39 -12.34 -31.58 -27.82
C SER A 39 -12.72 -30.20 -27.28
N LEU A 40 -13.01 -30.09 -25.97
CA LEU A 40 -13.34 -28.80 -25.36
C LEU A 40 -12.10 -27.89 -25.29
N VAL A 41 -10.94 -28.43 -24.92
CA VAL A 41 -9.67 -27.69 -24.90
C VAL A 41 -9.33 -27.15 -26.29
N ALA A 42 -9.44 -27.96 -27.34
CA ALA A 42 -9.22 -27.54 -28.71
C ALA A 42 -10.18 -26.41 -29.14
N GLY A 43 -11.46 -26.49 -28.74
CA GLY A 43 -12.43 -25.42 -28.98
C GLY A 43 -12.06 -24.10 -28.28
N VAL A 44 -11.60 -24.17 -27.03
CA VAL A 44 -11.12 -22.99 -26.29
C VAL A 44 -9.91 -22.38 -27.02
N GLU A 45 -8.92 -23.20 -27.36
CA GLU A 45 -7.70 -22.75 -28.06
C GLU A 45 -8.03 -22.11 -29.41
N MET A 46 -8.97 -22.68 -30.17
CA MET A 46 -9.41 -22.11 -31.44
C MET A 46 -9.98 -20.70 -31.27
N HIS A 47 -10.87 -20.48 -30.28
CA HIS A 47 -11.42 -19.15 -30.00
C HIS A 47 -10.39 -18.16 -29.46
N LEU A 48 -9.42 -18.62 -28.67
CA LEU A 48 -8.32 -17.77 -28.18
C LEU A 48 -7.39 -17.35 -29.33
N ALA A 49 -7.09 -18.27 -30.25
CA ALA A 49 -6.27 -18.00 -31.43
C ALA A 49 -7.02 -17.16 -32.49
N ASN A 50 -8.35 -17.26 -32.54
CA ASN A 50 -9.21 -16.57 -33.50
C ASN A 50 -10.31 -15.76 -32.78
N PRO A 51 -9.99 -14.57 -32.23
CA PRO A 51 -10.93 -13.81 -31.40
C PRO A 51 -12.19 -13.31 -32.13
N ASN A 52 -12.21 -13.37 -33.47
CA ASN A 52 -13.36 -12.98 -34.28
C ASN A 52 -14.13 -14.18 -34.83
N ALA A 53 -13.72 -15.42 -34.49
CA ALA A 53 -14.41 -16.62 -34.95
C ALA A 53 -15.88 -16.60 -34.55
N THR A 54 -16.74 -16.91 -35.52
CA THR A 54 -18.18 -17.04 -35.32
C THR A 54 -18.52 -18.40 -34.68
N PRO A 55 -19.71 -18.55 -34.08
CA PRO A 55 -20.19 -19.87 -33.62
C PRO A 55 -20.20 -20.91 -34.75
N GLU A 56 -20.56 -20.50 -35.96
CA GLU A 56 -20.52 -21.34 -37.16
C GLU A 56 -19.10 -21.84 -37.48
N GLN A 57 -18.11 -20.94 -37.53
CA GLN A 57 -16.72 -21.31 -37.76
C GLN A 57 -16.17 -22.23 -36.66
N SER A 58 -16.65 -22.06 -35.42
CA SER A 58 -16.32 -22.98 -34.33
C SER A 58 -16.86 -24.38 -34.58
N HIS A 59 -18.12 -24.48 -35.00
CA HIS A 59 -18.74 -25.75 -35.37
C HIS A 59 -18.04 -26.39 -36.58
N GLU A 60 -17.71 -25.63 -37.61
CA GLU A 60 -16.98 -26.13 -38.78
C GLU A 60 -15.60 -26.68 -38.41
N SER A 61 -14.88 -26.01 -37.52
CA SER A 61 -13.61 -26.49 -36.99
C SER A 61 -13.78 -27.81 -36.22
N TRP A 62 -14.79 -27.89 -35.35
CA TRP A 62 -15.12 -29.13 -34.63
C TRP A 62 -15.50 -30.27 -35.58
N LEU A 63 -16.35 -29.98 -36.58
CA LEU A 63 -16.79 -30.94 -37.57
C LEU A 63 -15.63 -31.47 -38.39
N THR A 64 -14.72 -30.60 -38.82
CA THR A 64 -13.52 -30.98 -39.58
C THR A 64 -12.66 -31.95 -38.79
N GLN A 65 -12.44 -31.68 -37.50
CA GLN A 65 -11.69 -32.58 -36.62
C GLN A 65 -12.42 -33.91 -36.43
N LYS A 66 -13.73 -33.89 -36.18
CA LYS A 66 -14.54 -35.10 -36.01
C LYS A 66 -14.53 -35.98 -37.24
N VAL A 67 -14.69 -35.41 -38.44
CA VAL A 67 -14.62 -36.17 -39.70
C VAL A 67 -13.22 -36.75 -39.92
N ALA A 68 -12.16 -35.99 -39.62
CA ALA A 68 -10.78 -36.50 -39.69
C ALA A 68 -10.54 -37.68 -38.71
N ASP A 69 -11.18 -37.64 -37.54
CA ASP A 69 -11.18 -38.73 -36.55
C ASP A 69 -12.11 -39.89 -36.95
N GLY A 70 -12.78 -39.83 -38.10
CA GLY A 70 -13.65 -40.86 -38.63
C GLY A 70 -15.09 -40.84 -38.11
N TRP A 71 -15.54 -39.72 -37.55
CA TRP A 71 -16.93 -39.56 -37.14
C TRP A 71 -17.85 -39.28 -38.32
N VAL A 72 -19.07 -39.81 -38.25
CA VAL A 72 -20.11 -39.66 -39.27
C VAL A 72 -21.43 -39.20 -38.64
N TYR A 73 -22.32 -38.70 -39.48
CA TYR A 73 -23.69 -38.35 -39.07
C TYR A 73 -24.50 -39.60 -38.67
N GLY A 74 -25.35 -39.44 -37.66
CA GLY A 74 -26.48 -40.33 -37.37
C GLY A 74 -27.36 -39.74 -36.27
N GLU A 75 -28.57 -40.27 -36.11
CA GLU A 75 -29.60 -39.67 -35.26
C GLU A 75 -29.24 -39.65 -33.77
N GLU A 76 -28.48 -40.64 -33.31
CA GLU A 76 -28.04 -40.78 -31.94
C GLU A 76 -26.51 -40.79 -31.84
N LYS A 77 -25.98 -40.37 -30.70
CA LYS A 77 -24.54 -40.39 -30.45
C LYS A 77 -24.10 -41.80 -30.06
N ASP A 78 -23.16 -42.37 -30.81
CA ASP A 78 -22.52 -43.65 -30.50
C ASP A 78 -21.00 -43.47 -30.59
N ALA A 79 -20.32 -43.55 -29.45
CA ALA A 79 -18.88 -43.34 -29.39
C ALA A 79 -18.06 -44.50 -29.99
N GLU A 80 -18.58 -45.73 -29.93
CA GLU A 80 -17.89 -46.92 -30.48
C GLU A 80 -17.96 -46.91 -32.00
N LYS A 81 -19.13 -46.57 -32.56
CA LYS A 81 -19.34 -46.46 -34.00
C LYS A 81 -18.94 -45.11 -34.59
N LYS A 82 -18.52 -44.16 -33.73
CA LYS A 82 -18.19 -42.77 -34.09
C LYS A 82 -19.33 -42.06 -34.83
N ILE A 83 -20.53 -42.11 -34.28
CA ILE A 83 -21.72 -41.46 -34.84
C ILE A 83 -22.11 -40.27 -33.97
N HIS A 84 -22.42 -39.12 -34.58
CA HIS A 84 -22.86 -37.93 -33.85
C HIS A 84 -23.96 -37.14 -34.61
N PRO A 85 -25.06 -36.72 -33.96
CA PRO A 85 -26.17 -35.99 -34.60
C PRO A 85 -25.82 -34.58 -35.07
N CYS A 86 -24.71 -34.04 -34.60
CA CYS A 86 -24.17 -32.75 -35.04
C CYS A 86 -23.13 -32.87 -36.17
N CYS A 87 -22.81 -34.06 -36.67
CA CYS A 87 -21.89 -34.21 -37.81
C CYS A 87 -22.55 -33.82 -39.16
N ARG A 88 -23.03 -32.58 -39.25
CA ARG A 88 -23.74 -31.99 -40.40
C ARG A 88 -23.45 -30.48 -40.51
N PRO A 89 -23.76 -29.82 -41.64
CA PRO A 89 -23.57 -28.39 -41.81
C PRO A 89 -24.25 -27.57 -40.71
N TYR A 90 -23.66 -26.41 -40.36
CA TYR A 90 -24.14 -25.56 -39.28
C TYR A 90 -25.60 -25.14 -39.48
N ASP A 91 -25.97 -24.77 -40.70
CA ASP A 91 -27.33 -24.34 -41.02
C ASP A 91 -28.40 -25.39 -40.72
N GLU A 92 -28.06 -26.68 -40.81
CA GLU A 92 -28.94 -27.82 -40.54
C GLU A 92 -29.03 -28.19 -39.06
N LEU A 93 -28.26 -27.54 -38.18
CA LEU A 93 -28.34 -27.78 -36.75
C LEU A 93 -29.65 -27.23 -36.16
N PRO A 94 -30.27 -27.97 -35.21
CA PRO A 94 -31.36 -27.45 -34.40
C PRO A 94 -30.92 -26.20 -33.64
N PRO A 95 -31.85 -25.25 -33.36
CA PRO A 95 -31.56 -24.05 -32.57
C PRO A 95 -30.90 -24.37 -31.22
N GLU A 96 -31.25 -25.50 -30.62
CA GLU A 96 -30.72 -25.93 -29.33
C GLU A 96 -29.24 -26.32 -29.42
N GLN A 97 -28.81 -26.91 -30.54
CA GLN A 97 -27.39 -27.23 -30.75
C GLN A 97 -26.61 -25.97 -31.10
N LYS A 98 -27.13 -25.08 -31.96
CA LYS A 98 -26.51 -23.78 -32.26
C LYS A 98 -26.29 -22.95 -30.99
N SER A 99 -27.23 -22.99 -30.06
CA SER A 99 -27.14 -22.29 -28.77
C SER A 99 -25.91 -22.70 -27.97
N LYS A 100 -25.46 -23.96 -28.05
CA LYS A 100 -24.25 -24.44 -27.38
C LYS A 100 -23.00 -23.75 -27.91
N ASP A 101 -22.90 -23.55 -29.23
CA ASP A 101 -21.77 -22.83 -29.84
C ASP A 101 -21.74 -21.36 -29.42
N TYR A 102 -22.91 -20.70 -29.34
CA TYR A 102 -23.01 -19.33 -28.82
C TYR A 102 -22.56 -19.24 -27.36
N LEU A 103 -23.04 -20.14 -26.51
CA LEU A 103 -22.69 -20.19 -25.09
C LEU A 103 -21.20 -20.48 -24.89
N PHE A 104 -20.66 -21.46 -25.62
CA PHE A 104 -19.25 -21.83 -25.55
C PHE A 104 -18.36 -20.62 -25.91
N ARG A 105 -18.64 -19.98 -27.04
CA ARG A 105 -17.94 -18.76 -27.45
C ARG A 105 -18.05 -17.65 -26.40
N ALA A 106 -19.24 -17.41 -25.86
CA ALA A 106 -19.46 -16.37 -24.84
C ALA A 106 -18.60 -16.61 -23.59
N VAL A 107 -18.51 -17.85 -23.12
CA VAL A 107 -17.67 -18.23 -21.97
C VAL A 107 -16.19 -17.98 -22.27
N VAL A 108 -15.69 -18.45 -23.41
CA VAL A 108 -14.27 -18.24 -23.76
C VAL A 108 -13.95 -16.75 -23.82
N HIS A 109 -14.78 -15.95 -24.47
CA HIS A 109 -14.56 -14.53 -24.62
C HIS A 109 -14.70 -13.74 -23.32
N ALA A 110 -15.56 -14.17 -22.40
CA ALA A 110 -15.71 -13.54 -21.10
C ALA A 110 -14.49 -13.80 -20.19
N LEU A 111 -13.81 -14.93 -20.37
CA LEU A 111 -12.73 -15.37 -19.49
C LEU A 111 -11.32 -15.20 -20.08
N LYS A 112 -11.20 -14.93 -21.39
CA LYS A 112 -9.90 -14.87 -22.10
C LYS A 112 -8.92 -13.82 -21.55
N ASP A 113 -9.42 -12.75 -20.93
CA ASP A 113 -8.60 -11.65 -20.42
C ASP A 113 -8.34 -11.77 -18.91
N LEU A 114 -8.88 -12.81 -18.25
CA LEU A 114 -8.59 -13.06 -16.85
C LEU A 114 -7.12 -13.49 -16.67
N PRO A 115 -6.40 -12.91 -15.70
CA PRO A 115 -5.04 -13.33 -15.41
C PRO A 115 -5.02 -14.78 -14.91
N ASP A 116 -3.96 -15.53 -15.24
CA ASP A 116 -3.71 -16.84 -14.60
C ASP A 116 -3.52 -16.66 -13.08
N ALA A 117 -3.71 -17.70 -12.27
CA ALA A 117 -3.64 -17.57 -10.80
C ALA A 117 -2.32 -16.92 -10.33
N ASP A 118 -1.19 -17.32 -10.91
CA ASP A 118 0.12 -16.74 -10.60
C ASP A 118 0.25 -15.29 -11.08
N GLU A 119 -0.33 -14.96 -12.23
CA GLU A 119 -0.37 -13.60 -12.77
C GLU A 119 -1.32 -12.70 -11.96
N ALA A 120 -2.43 -13.24 -11.47
CA ALA A 120 -3.38 -12.56 -10.60
C ALA A 120 -2.72 -12.26 -9.25
N VAL A 121 -1.95 -13.21 -8.71
CA VAL A 121 -1.12 -13.01 -7.52
C VAL A 121 -0.04 -11.97 -7.79
N ALA A 122 0.67 -12.05 -8.92
CA ALA A 122 1.69 -11.07 -9.28
C ALA A 122 1.12 -9.66 -9.49
N LEU A 123 -0.04 -9.54 -10.13
CA LEU A 123 -0.75 -8.28 -10.35
C LEU A 123 -1.33 -7.74 -9.05
N ALA A 124 -1.85 -8.61 -8.17
CA ALA A 124 -2.31 -8.21 -6.83
C ALA A 124 -1.13 -7.76 -5.96
N LEU A 125 0.03 -8.43 -6.03
CA LEU A 125 1.27 -8.02 -5.37
C LEU A 125 1.78 -6.70 -5.93
N ALA A 126 1.87 -6.55 -7.25
CA ALA A 126 2.28 -5.30 -7.90
C ALA A 126 1.31 -4.16 -7.54
N LYS A 127 0.00 -4.41 -7.56
CA LYS A 127 -1.01 -3.44 -7.15
C LYS A 127 -0.94 -3.13 -5.65
N ALA A 128 -0.64 -4.09 -4.80
CA ALA A 128 -0.40 -3.86 -3.37
C ALA A 128 0.90 -3.07 -3.11
N VAL A 129 1.92 -3.27 -3.95
CA VAL A 129 3.17 -2.49 -3.96
C VAL A 129 2.91 -1.05 -4.42
N THR A 130 2.05 -0.83 -5.43
CA THR A 130 1.73 0.52 -5.95
C THR A 130 0.61 1.24 -5.18
N ALA A 131 -0.31 0.50 -4.54
CA ALA A 131 -1.41 1.02 -3.71
C ALA A 131 -1.00 1.17 -2.24
N SER A 132 0.11 0.53 -1.83
CA SER A 132 0.88 1.08 -0.72
C SER A 132 1.45 2.41 -1.20
N PRO A 133 1.27 3.51 -0.46
CA PRO A 133 2.12 4.67 -0.73
C PRO A 133 3.56 4.15 -0.64
N ALA A 134 4.40 4.59 -1.57
CA ALA A 134 5.85 4.42 -1.47
C ALA A 134 6.28 5.05 -0.13
N VAL A 135 6.24 4.25 0.92
CA VAL A 135 6.75 4.59 2.22
C VAL A 135 8.13 4.00 2.23
N SER A 136 9.11 4.85 2.02
CA SER A 136 10.52 4.59 2.33
C SER A 136 10.62 4.01 3.74
N GLY A 137 10.71 2.69 3.83
CA GLY A 137 10.66 1.94 5.09
C GLY A 137 12.04 1.51 5.54
N MET A 138 12.52 2.12 6.60
CA MET A 138 13.83 1.90 7.23
C MET A 138 13.92 0.57 8.00
N PRO A 139 15.14 0.09 8.31
CA PRO A 139 15.33 -1.02 9.24
C PRO A 139 14.73 -0.72 10.62
N THR A 140 14.07 -1.72 11.20
CA THR A 140 13.53 -1.69 12.57
C THR A 140 14.68 -1.68 13.59
N LYS A 141 14.97 -0.54 14.22
CA LYS A 141 15.76 -0.49 15.45
C LYS A 141 14.90 -0.95 16.63
N ALA A 142 15.43 -1.85 17.47
CA ALA A 142 14.75 -2.29 18.70
C ALA A 142 14.34 -1.07 19.55
N GLY A 143 13.10 -1.07 20.07
CA GLY A 143 12.56 0.03 20.87
C GLY A 143 12.00 1.23 20.09
N HIS A 144 11.82 1.12 18.76
CA HIS A 144 11.15 2.13 17.95
C HIS A 144 9.81 1.62 17.39
N ILE A 145 8.88 2.54 17.14
CA ILE A 145 7.56 2.30 16.57
C ILE A 145 7.42 3.14 15.30
N ALA A 146 6.94 2.52 14.23
CA ALA A 146 6.66 3.23 12.99
C ALA A 146 5.30 3.93 13.06
N VAL A 147 5.33 5.25 12.88
CA VAL A 147 4.17 6.13 12.96
C VAL A 147 3.96 6.81 11.61
N LYS A 148 2.78 6.62 11.02
CA LYS A 148 2.34 7.26 9.77
C LYS A 148 1.52 8.50 10.07
N TYR A 149 1.79 9.60 9.37
CA TYR A 149 0.91 10.77 9.34
C TYR A 149 -0.26 10.54 8.38
N ILE A 150 -1.48 10.67 8.90
CA ILE A 150 -2.76 10.47 8.20
C ILE A 150 -3.67 11.71 8.26
N GLY A 151 -3.11 12.84 8.70
CA GLY A 151 -3.85 14.11 8.75
C GLY A 151 -4.12 14.67 7.34
N ARG A 152 -5.07 15.60 7.27
CA ARG A 152 -5.55 16.18 5.99
C ARG A 152 -4.64 17.25 5.39
N ARG A 153 -3.61 17.70 6.11
CA ARG A 153 -2.73 18.79 5.65
C ARG A 153 -1.56 18.18 4.88
N PRO A 154 -1.02 18.86 3.85
CA PRO A 154 0.14 18.38 3.11
C PRO A 154 1.40 18.27 3.97
N GLN A 155 1.48 19.07 5.04
CA GLN A 155 2.56 19.06 6.00
C GLN A 155 2.04 19.35 7.41
N TRP A 156 2.65 18.70 8.40
CA TRP A 156 2.46 18.89 9.82
C TRP A 156 3.79 19.18 10.51
N SER A 157 3.76 19.93 11.62
CA SER A 157 4.94 20.24 12.42
C SER A 157 4.57 20.23 13.89
N ASP A 158 5.39 19.55 14.70
CA ASP A 158 5.14 19.40 16.12
C ASP A 158 5.44 20.69 16.89
N HIS A 159 4.35 21.35 17.28
CA HIS A 159 4.38 22.47 18.22
C HIS A 159 3.82 22.10 19.59
N LEU A 160 3.16 20.94 19.70
CA LEU A 160 2.44 20.54 20.91
C LEU A 160 3.35 19.86 21.93
N TYR A 161 4.26 19.02 21.45
CA TYR A 161 5.20 18.28 22.28
C TYR A 161 6.64 18.80 22.15
N GLY A 162 6.85 19.76 21.25
CA GLY A 162 8.13 20.43 21.05
C GLY A 162 9.24 19.48 20.57
N THR A 163 8.90 18.35 19.94
CA THR A 163 9.88 17.41 19.39
C THR A 163 10.60 17.97 18.17
N GLY A 164 10.06 19.02 17.54
CA GLY A 164 10.58 19.60 16.30
C GLY A 164 10.35 18.72 15.07
N LEU A 165 9.60 17.62 15.22
CA LEU A 165 9.30 16.72 14.10
C LEU A 165 8.34 17.40 13.13
N THR A 166 8.67 17.37 11.85
CA THR A 166 7.74 17.66 10.76
C THR A 166 7.22 16.35 10.18
N PHE A 167 6.09 16.33 9.48
CA PHE A 167 5.61 15.20 8.68
C PHE A 167 4.98 15.70 7.39
N ASP A 168 5.33 15.12 6.25
CA ASP A 168 4.60 15.32 4.99
C ASP A 168 3.44 14.31 4.89
N GLU A 169 2.44 14.61 4.06
CA GLU A 169 1.25 13.77 3.88
C GLU A 169 1.63 12.30 3.57
N GLY A 170 1.11 11.38 4.40
CA GLY A 170 1.36 9.94 4.25
C GLY A 170 2.75 9.46 4.70
N GLN A 171 3.65 10.36 5.13
CA GLN A 171 5.00 10.01 5.57
C GLN A 171 4.98 9.13 6.82
N VAL A 172 5.90 8.15 6.87
CA VAL A 172 6.13 7.30 8.04
C VAL A 172 7.49 7.60 8.62
N ARG A 173 7.56 7.73 9.95
CA ARG A 173 8.81 7.80 10.70
C ARG A 173 8.93 6.65 11.67
N ASN A 174 10.14 6.10 11.79
CA ASN A 174 10.47 5.15 12.84
C ASN A 174 10.94 5.92 14.07
N LEU A 175 10.08 6.04 15.09
CA LEU A 175 10.29 6.93 16.22
C LEU A 175 10.59 6.15 17.50
N PRO A 176 11.41 6.70 18.43
CA PRO A 176 11.57 6.11 19.75
C PRO A 176 10.20 5.90 20.41
N THR A 177 10.02 4.76 21.10
CA THR A 177 8.73 4.34 21.66
C THR A 177 8.02 5.46 22.46
N GLY A 178 8.76 6.23 23.25
CA GLY A 178 8.20 7.34 24.02
C GLY A 178 7.57 8.43 23.15
N VAL A 179 8.29 8.89 22.11
CA VAL A 179 7.82 9.93 21.18
C VAL A 179 6.65 9.40 20.34
N ALA A 180 6.78 8.16 19.85
CA ALA A 180 5.73 7.51 19.07
C ALA A 180 4.41 7.43 19.84
N ARG A 181 4.45 6.96 21.10
CA ARG A 181 3.25 6.86 21.94
C ARG A 181 2.59 8.20 22.21
N THR A 182 3.36 9.28 22.29
CA THR A 182 2.83 10.64 22.46
C THR A 182 2.07 11.07 21.20
N LEU A 183 2.66 10.93 20.02
CA LEU A 183 1.99 11.27 18.75
C LEU A 183 0.75 10.41 18.48
N LEU A 184 0.82 9.11 18.79
CA LEU A 184 -0.27 8.16 18.58
C LEU A 184 -1.51 8.43 19.47
N ARG A 185 -1.44 9.35 20.44
CA ARG A 185 -2.63 9.85 21.14
C ARG A 185 -3.58 10.62 20.22
N HIS A 186 -3.05 11.21 19.15
CA HIS A 186 -3.81 11.89 18.11
C HIS A 186 -4.12 10.93 16.97
N CYS A 187 -5.08 10.02 17.21
CA CYS A 187 -5.47 9.00 16.24
C CYS A 187 -6.11 9.56 14.96
N ASP A 188 -6.51 10.84 14.98
CA ASP A 188 -6.97 11.61 13.84
C ASP A 188 -5.83 12.11 12.93
N LEU A 189 -4.60 12.19 13.46
CA LEU A 189 -3.42 12.64 12.75
C LEU A 189 -2.39 11.53 12.50
N PHE A 190 -2.35 10.51 13.36
CA PHE A 190 -1.30 9.50 13.35
C PHE A 190 -1.83 8.08 13.52
N LYS A 191 -1.16 7.12 12.87
CA LYS A 191 -1.47 5.70 12.98
C LYS A 191 -0.20 4.85 13.02
N GLU A 192 -0.18 3.85 13.89
CA GLU A 192 0.89 2.85 13.94
C GLU A 192 0.83 1.93 12.70
N CYS A 193 1.99 1.64 12.12
CA CYS A 193 2.10 0.78 10.92
C CYS A 193 3.17 -0.30 11.11
N LYS A 194 3.00 -1.44 10.44
CA LYS A 194 4.02 -2.50 10.37
C LYS A 194 5.07 -2.12 9.33
N LEU A 195 6.35 -2.16 9.70
CA LEU A 195 7.46 -1.99 8.76
C LEU A 195 7.63 -3.29 7.94
N VAL A 196 7.66 -3.16 6.62
CA VAL A 196 8.08 -4.24 5.70
C VAL A 196 9.48 -3.87 5.22
N VAL A 197 10.47 -4.71 5.53
CA VAL A 197 11.88 -4.46 5.18
C VAL A 197 12.05 -4.69 3.68
N SER A 198 12.42 -3.66 2.93
CA SER A 198 12.97 -3.81 1.58
C SER A 198 14.41 -3.33 1.58
N ASN A 199 15.31 -4.17 1.08
CA ASN A 199 16.72 -3.86 0.92
C ASN A 199 16.89 -2.97 -0.33
N GLU A 200 16.72 -1.66 -0.22
CA GLU A 200 17.30 -0.72 -1.19
C GLU A 200 17.29 0.73 -0.68
N ALA A 201 18.27 1.49 -1.19
CA ALA A 201 18.84 2.77 -0.73
C ALA A 201 17.91 3.75 0.04
N ALA A 202 18.35 4.09 1.25
CA ALA A 202 17.74 5.09 2.12
C ALA A 202 17.84 6.52 1.57
N ALA A 203 16.70 7.16 1.30
CA ALA A 203 16.62 8.61 1.26
C ALA A 203 16.83 9.19 2.68
N SER A 204 17.60 10.27 2.78
CA SER A 204 18.11 10.93 4.01
C SER A 204 17.15 10.90 5.22
N ASP A 205 17.42 10.04 6.19
CA ASP A 205 16.70 9.95 7.46
C ASP A 205 17.08 11.10 8.41
N ASN A 206 16.40 12.24 8.27
CA ASN A 206 16.67 13.40 9.13
C ASN A 206 15.94 13.31 10.49
N THR A 207 15.34 12.16 10.84
CA THR A 207 14.55 12.01 12.08
C THR A 207 15.40 12.26 13.33
N GLN A 208 16.61 11.69 13.39
CA GLN A 208 17.51 11.90 14.52
C GLN A 208 17.98 13.37 14.60
N ALA A 209 18.32 13.96 13.45
CA ALA A 209 18.75 15.36 13.37
C ALA A 209 17.65 16.33 13.85
N LEU A 210 16.39 16.11 13.48
CA LEU A 210 15.27 16.95 13.89
C LEU A 210 14.98 16.82 15.40
N LEU A 211 15.02 15.60 15.95
CA LEU A 211 14.85 15.39 17.40
C LEU A 211 15.95 16.07 18.21
N GLU A 212 17.19 16.04 17.71
CA GLU A 212 18.33 16.68 18.37
C GLU A 212 18.25 18.22 18.25
N GLN A 213 17.85 18.73 17.10
CA GLN A 213 17.59 20.16 16.91
C GLN A 213 16.45 20.66 17.82
N GLY A 214 15.37 19.89 17.95
CA GLY A 214 14.26 20.21 18.85
C GLY A 214 14.69 20.29 20.31
N LYS A 215 15.51 19.33 20.78
CA LYS A 215 16.10 19.38 22.13
C LYS A 215 16.99 20.61 22.33
N GLN A 216 17.82 20.95 21.36
CA GLN A 216 18.68 22.14 21.43
C GLN A 216 17.87 23.44 21.44
N GLN A 217 16.77 23.52 20.68
CA GLN A 217 15.88 24.68 20.71
C GLN A 217 15.12 24.80 22.03
N GLN A 218 14.67 23.69 22.61
CA GLN A 218 14.05 23.68 23.93
C GLN A 218 15.03 24.15 25.01
N ALA A 219 16.25 23.61 25.02
CA ALA A 219 17.30 24.03 25.96
C ALA A 219 17.59 25.54 25.83
N LYS A 220 17.80 26.05 24.61
CA LYS A 220 18.00 27.49 24.38
C LYS A 220 16.82 28.35 24.83
N THR A 221 15.59 27.85 24.69
CA THR A 221 14.39 28.58 25.12
C THR A 221 14.31 28.62 26.65
N GLU A 222 14.68 27.53 27.31
CA GLU A 222 14.69 27.45 28.77
C GLU A 222 15.81 28.30 29.37
N ASP A 223 17.03 28.21 28.85
CA ASP A 223 18.16 29.08 29.24
C ASP A 223 17.78 30.57 29.11
N ARG A 224 17.09 30.94 28.03
CA ARG A 224 16.63 32.32 27.82
C ARG A 224 15.54 32.76 28.82
N LYS A 225 14.67 31.84 29.27
CA LYS A 225 13.69 32.14 30.33
C LYS A 225 14.39 32.33 31.67
N GLU A 226 15.40 31.51 31.96
CA GLU A 226 16.23 31.66 33.16
C GLU A 226 16.94 33.01 33.16
N ASP A 227 17.58 33.39 32.04
CA ASP A 227 18.21 34.70 31.89
C ASP A 227 17.23 35.84 32.17
N PHE A 228 16.00 35.76 31.64
CA PHE A 228 14.98 36.76 31.88
C PHE A 228 14.56 36.85 33.35
N ALA A 229 14.37 35.71 34.02
CA ALA A 229 14.04 35.67 35.44
C ALA A 229 15.17 36.27 36.30
N VAL A 230 16.43 36.01 35.95
CA VAL A 230 17.59 36.56 36.65
C VAL A 230 17.73 38.06 36.41
N ILE A 231 17.49 38.53 35.18
CA ILE A 231 17.46 39.98 34.87
C ILE A 231 16.38 40.69 35.69
N ASP A 232 15.20 40.11 35.83
CA ASP A 232 14.12 40.68 36.65
C ASP A 232 14.54 40.77 38.13
N GLN A 233 15.17 39.72 38.67
CA GLN A 233 15.74 39.75 40.02
C GLN A 233 16.74 40.90 40.20
N VAL A 234 17.69 41.07 39.28
CA VAL A 234 18.69 42.15 39.33
C VAL A 234 18.04 43.53 39.29
N ASN A 235 16.98 43.69 38.48
CA ASN A 235 16.23 44.94 38.38
C ASN A 235 15.52 45.31 39.69
N GLN A 236 15.22 44.35 40.56
CA GLN A 236 14.60 44.57 41.86
C GLN A 236 15.61 44.88 42.98
N MET A 237 16.91 44.59 42.80
CA MET A 237 17.94 44.72 43.84
C MET A 237 18.36 46.17 44.13
N GLN A 238 17.99 46.73 45.28
CA GLN A 238 18.30 48.13 45.67
C GLN A 238 19.65 48.31 46.38
N ASP A 239 20.22 47.23 46.91
CA ASP A 239 21.42 47.29 47.74
C ASP A 239 22.72 47.18 46.92
N LYS A 240 23.68 48.07 47.17
CA LYS A 240 24.95 48.12 46.43
C LYS A 240 25.85 46.92 46.73
N ASP A 241 25.88 46.44 47.97
CA ASP A 241 26.75 45.33 48.35
C ASP A 241 26.21 44.01 47.79
N ALA A 242 24.88 43.85 47.77
CA ALA A 242 24.20 42.75 47.11
C ALA A 242 24.48 42.73 45.61
N LEU A 243 24.44 43.87 44.92
CA LEU A 243 24.77 43.96 43.48
C LEU A 243 26.23 43.60 43.19
N VAL A 244 27.17 44.05 44.03
CA VAL A 244 28.59 43.71 43.91
C VAL A 244 28.81 42.21 44.12
N SER A 245 28.18 41.62 45.14
CA SER A 245 28.26 40.19 45.42
C SER A 245 27.63 39.37 44.28
N PHE A 246 26.46 39.77 43.79
CA PHE A 246 25.81 39.11 42.65
C PHE A 246 26.70 39.12 41.41
N ALA A 247 27.25 40.28 41.04
CA ALA A 247 28.16 40.41 39.90
C ALA A 247 29.42 39.54 40.05
N ALA A 248 29.99 39.48 41.25
CA ALA A 248 31.16 38.65 41.52
C ALA A 248 30.87 37.14 41.41
N THR A 249 29.68 36.70 41.82
CA THR A 249 29.35 35.28 41.97
C THR A 249 28.66 34.68 40.75
N ARG A 250 27.82 35.46 40.05
CA ARG A 250 26.97 35.00 38.93
C ARG A 250 27.35 35.60 37.58
N CYS A 251 28.25 36.58 37.53
CA CYS A 251 28.69 37.20 36.28
C CYS A 251 30.21 37.09 36.11
N ASN A 252 30.75 35.88 36.26
CA ASN A 252 32.17 35.55 36.08
C ASN A 252 33.15 36.58 36.70
N GLY A 253 32.88 37.02 37.94
CA GLY A 253 33.76 37.94 38.65
C GLY A 253 33.68 39.41 38.19
N LEU A 254 32.58 39.85 37.56
CA LEU A 254 32.38 41.24 37.11
C LEU A 254 32.62 42.23 38.26
N LYS A 255 33.69 43.03 38.14
CA LYS A 255 34.07 44.02 39.16
C LYS A 255 33.26 45.30 39.02
N LEU A 256 32.42 45.58 40.00
CA LEU A 256 31.66 46.83 40.11
C LEU A 256 32.30 47.75 41.14
N ALA A 257 32.53 49.02 40.77
CA ALA A 257 33.04 50.02 41.71
C ALA A 257 31.91 50.59 42.56
N LYS A 258 32.02 50.51 43.90
CA LYS A 258 31.01 50.99 44.86
C LYS A 258 30.65 52.49 44.74
N THR A 259 31.49 53.26 44.06
CA THR A 259 31.28 54.68 43.74
C THR A 259 30.19 54.92 42.69
N GLN A 260 29.77 53.90 41.93
CA GLN A 260 28.74 54.01 40.89
C GLN A 260 27.31 54.06 41.47
N LYS A 261 26.35 54.60 40.71
CA LYS A 261 24.92 54.58 41.06
C LYS A 261 24.34 53.17 40.89
N VAL A 262 23.33 52.82 41.69
CA VAL A 262 22.64 51.51 41.68
C VAL A 262 22.10 51.17 40.29
N GLU A 263 21.48 52.14 39.61
CA GLU A 263 20.96 51.98 38.24
C GLU A 263 22.07 51.61 37.24
N THR A 264 23.23 52.27 37.33
CA THR A 264 24.38 51.98 36.47
C THR A 264 24.97 50.60 36.75
N MET A 265 24.96 50.15 38.01
CA MET A 265 25.40 48.80 38.38
C MET A 265 24.47 47.73 37.82
N ARG A 266 23.16 47.90 37.96
CA ARG A 266 22.16 46.98 37.38
C ARG A 266 22.30 46.90 35.87
N ALA A 267 22.40 48.06 35.20
CA ALA A 267 22.55 48.11 33.75
C ALA A 267 23.76 47.29 33.27
N LYS A 268 24.90 47.38 33.97
CA LYS A 268 26.11 46.61 33.65
C LYS A 268 25.94 45.10 33.88
N ILE A 269 25.24 44.71 34.94
CA ILE A 269 24.94 43.29 35.20
C ILE A 269 23.99 42.75 34.13
N VAL A 270 22.92 43.49 33.81
CA VAL A 270 21.94 43.11 32.79
C VAL A 270 22.60 43.03 31.40
N GLU A 271 23.48 43.98 31.06
CA GLU A 271 24.26 43.93 29.83
C GLU A 271 25.17 42.68 29.78
N HIS A 272 25.80 42.34 30.90
CA HIS A 272 26.62 41.13 31.00
C HIS A 272 25.78 39.86 30.80
N ILE A 273 24.62 39.74 31.46
CA ILE A 273 23.72 38.60 31.32
C ILE A 273 23.20 38.49 29.89
N ASN A 274 22.79 39.59 29.26
CA ASN A 274 22.35 39.57 27.86
C ASN A 274 23.45 39.13 26.88
N ARG A 275 24.72 39.36 27.23
CA ARG A 275 25.87 39.06 26.38
C ARG A 275 26.43 37.65 26.59
N PHE A 276 26.39 37.15 27.82
CA PHE A 276 27.06 35.90 28.19
C PHE A 276 26.12 34.83 28.77
N GLY A 277 24.88 35.17 29.11
CA GLY A 277 23.95 34.33 29.87
C GLY A 277 24.10 34.48 31.38
N ALA A 278 23.09 34.10 32.15
CA ALA A 278 23.05 34.18 33.60
C ALA A 278 23.79 33.03 34.32
N SER A 279 24.18 32.00 33.55
CA SER A 279 24.83 30.78 34.02
C SER A 279 26.28 30.62 33.55
N ALA A 280 26.89 31.70 33.03
CA ALA A 280 28.24 31.72 32.43
C ALA A 280 29.37 32.13 33.38
#